data_AF-A0A224XW04-F1
#
_entry.id   AF-A0A224XW04-F1
#
_cell.length_a   1.000
_cell.length_b   1.000
_cell.length_c   1.000
_cell.angle_alpha   90.00
_cell.angle_beta   90.00
_cell.angle_gamma   90.00
#
_symmetry.space_group_name_H-M   'P 1'
#
loop_
_entity.id
_entity.type
_entity.pdbx_description
1 polymer ?
#
loop_
_entity_poly.entity_id
_entity_poly.type
_entity_poly.pdbx_seq_one_letter_code
_entity_poly.pdbx_strand_id
1 'polypeptide(L)'
;EIISQCDYLARLVVENRLGTRCKIGERHRTVWKYLMRGIELYVNNGSHLLEGKARQLWISNKCEYSTFDSIAKELILDEISWIQICGLFALLDRLAAFCKMFGRSYIAKLAAVHLSTFILDNKRLIEFLEENGGWVNIFEK
;
A
#
# COMPACT_ATOMS: atom_id res chain seq x y z
N GLU A 1 -3.78 15.71 -6.85
CA GLU A 1 -4.31 14.50 -7.52
C GLU A 1 -3.63 13.20 -7.07
N ILE A 2 -2.29 13.15 -6.99
CA ILE A 2 -1.50 11.99 -6.53
C ILE A 2 -2.01 11.42 -5.20
N ILE A 3 -2.21 12.27 -4.18
CA ILE A 3 -2.66 11.85 -2.84
C ILE A 3 -4.06 11.24 -2.86
N SER A 4 -5.01 11.89 -3.54
CA SER A 4 -6.39 11.38 -3.64
C SER A 4 -6.45 10.05 -4.38
N GLN A 5 -5.60 9.86 -5.39
CA GLN A 5 -5.49 8.57 -6.09
C GLN A 5 -4.84 7.51 -5.19
N CYS A 6 -3.80 7.87 -4.43
CA CYS A 6 -3.17 6.98 -3.47
C CYS A 6 -4.16 6.47 -2.40
N ASP A 7 -4.89 7.38 -1.75
CA ASP A 7 -5.91 7.01 -0.75
C ASP A 7 -6.98 6.09 -1.35
N TYR A 8 -7.46 6.40 -2.56
CA TYR A 8 -8.40 5.54 -3.27
C TYR A 8 -7.82 4.14 -3.54
N LEU A 9 -6.60 4.04 -4.08
CA LEU A 9 -5.94 2.77 -4.38
C LEU A 9 -5.67 1.96 -3.10
N ALA A 10 -5.22 2.62 -2.03
CA ALA A 10 -4.91 1.97 -0.75
C ALA A 10 -6.16 1.34 -0.13
N ARG A 11 -7.27 2.08 -0.12
CA ARG A 11 -8.57 1.55 0.33
C ARG A 11 -9.04 0.40 -0.56
N LEU A 12 -8.86 0.53 -1.86
CA LEU A 12 -9.27 -0.49 -2.83
C LEU A 12 -8.51 -1.81 -2.63
N VAL A 13 -7.19 -1.76 -2.35
CA VAL A 13 -6.38 -2.93 -1.97
C VAL A 13 -6.95 -3.61 -0.72
N VAL A 14 -7.17 -2.83 0.34
CA VAL A 14 -7.69 -3.36 1.62
C VAL A 14 -9.06 -3.99 1.44
N GLU A 15 -10.00 -3.29 0.81
CA GLU A 15 -11.38 -3.77 0.63
C GLU A 15 -11.44 -5.00 -0.29
N ASN A 16 -10.64 -5.02 -1.36
CA ASN A 16 -10.50 -6.18 -2.24
C ASN A 16 -10.02 -7.41 -1.46
N ARG A 17 -9.01 -7.25 -0.60
CA ARG A 17 -8.49 -8.37 0.21
C ARG A 17 -9.48 -8.83 1.28
N LEU A 18 -10.16 -7.89 1.94
CA LEU A 18 -11.20 -8.21 2.93
C LEU A 18 -12.40 -8.94 2.31
N GLY A 19 -12.57 -8.87 0.98
CA GLY A 19 -13.64 -9.55 0.25
C GLY A 19 -14.89 -8.68 0.06
N THR A 20 -14.77 -7.36 0.28
CA THR A 20 -15.83 -6.40 -0.03
C THR A 20 -15.92 -6.22 -1.54
N ARG A 21 -17.14 -6.23 -2.09
CA ARG A 21 -17.34 -5.94 -3.53
C ARG A 21 -16.89 -4.52 -3.84
N CYS A 22 -15.75 -4.40 -4.50
CA CYS A 22 -15.22 -3.11 -4.93
C CYS A 22 -15.50 -2.89 -6.42
N LYS A 23 -16.06 -1.73 -6.77
CA LYS A 23 -16.13 -1.29 -8.17
C LYS A 23 -14.95 -0.40 -8.46
N ILE A 24 -14.10 -0.84 -9.38
CA ILE A 24 -12.95 -0.05 -9.83
C ILE A 24 -13.45 0.96 -10.85
N GLY A 25 -13.32 2.26 -10.56
CA GLY A 25 -13.64 3.32 -11.50
C GLY A 25 -12.84 3.16 -12.80
N GLU A 26 -13.47 3.42 -13.94
CA GLU A 26 -12.91 3.17 -15.28
C GLU A 26 -11.52 3.80 -15.48
N ARG A 27 -11.37 5.06 -15.05
CA ARG A 27 -10.09 5.79 -15.11
C ARG A 27 -8.93 5.16 -14.32
N HIS A 28 -9.20 4.25 -13.38
CA HIS A 28 -8.16 3.61 -12.56
C HIS A 28 -7.94 2.13 -12.92
N ARG A 29 -8.64 1.56 -13.92
CA ARG A 29 -8.54 0.12 -14.22
C ARG A 29 -7.12 -0.29 -14.61
N THR A 30 -6.45 0.52 -15.43
CA THR A 30 -5.08 0.25 -15.89
C THR A 30 -4.11 0.31 -14.72
N VAL A 31 -4.12 1.41 -13.96
CA VAL A 31 -3.31 1.60 -12.74
C VAL A 31 -3.53 0.45 -11.76
N TRP A 32 -4.78 0.08 -11.51
CA TRP A 32 -5.12 -1.02 -10.62
C TRP A 32 -4.54 -2.36 -11.08
N LYS A 33 -4.67 -2.68 -12.37
CA LYS A 33 -4.13 -3.93 -12.93
C LYS A 33 -2.62 -4.04 -12.70
N TYR A 34 -1.89 -2.97 -12.99
CA TYR A 34 -0.44 -2.93 -12.82
C TYR A 34 0.00 -2.92 -11.36
N LEU A 35 -0.71 -2.16 -10.51
CA LEU A 35 -0.48 -2.15 -9.07
C LEU A 35 -0.66 -3.56 -8.47
N MET A 36 -1.76 -4.25 -8.78
CA MET A 36 -2.02 -5.60 -8.28
C MET A 36 -0.94 -6.59 -8.75
N ARG A 37 -0.49 -6.49 -10.00
CA ARG A 37 0.64 -7.30 -10.50
C ARG A 37 1.93 -7.00 -9.73
N GLY A 38 2.22 -5.73 -9.46
CA GLY A 38 3.39 -5.32 -8.68
C GLY A 38 3.34 -5.82 -7.24
N ILE A 39 2.16 -5.77 -6.60
CA ILE A 39 1.90 -6.34 -5.27
C ILE A 39 2.18 -7.84 -5.29
N GLU A 40 1.61 -8.59 -6.24
CA GLU A 40 1.82 -10.03 -6.37
C GLU A 40 3.31 -10.38 -6.54
N LEU A 41 4.02 -9.67 -7.42
CA LEU A 41 5.46 -9.86 -7.62
C LEU A 41 6.27 -9.60 -6.34
N TYR A 42 6.00 -8.49 -5.66
CA TYR A 42 6.69 -8.16 -4.41
C TYR A 42 6.43 -9.22 -3.34
N VAL A 43 5.17 -9.63 -3.20
CA VAL A 43 4.75 -10.64 -2.22
C VAL A 43 5.39 -12.00 -2.49
N ASN A 44 5.48 -12.41 -3.76
CA ASN A 44 6.07 -13.70 -4.15
C ASN A 44 7.58 -13.72 -3.99
N ASN A 45 8.25 -12.56 -4.13
CA ASN A 45 9.70 -12.44 -4.03
C ASN A 45 10.21 -12.16 -2.60
N GLY A 46 9.33 -11.90 -1.61
CA GLY A 46 9.75 -11.45 -0.28
C GLY A 46 8.75 -11.71 0.86
N SER A 47 8.14 -12.91 0.92
CA SER A 47 6.97 -13.19 1.77
C SER A 47 7.21 -12.99 3.28
N HIS A 48 8.36 -13.42 3.82
CA HIS A 48 8.55 -13.48 5.27
C HIS A 48 8.70 -12.11 5.95
N LEU A 49 9.35 -11.15 5.30
CA LEU A 49 9.52 -9.80 5.84
C LEU A 49 8.16 -9.11 5.98
N LEU A 50 7.35 -9.14 4.92
CA LEU A 50 6.03 -8.51 4.91
C LEU A 50 5.07 -9.13 5.93
N GLU A 51 5.11 -10.45 6.11
CA GLU A 51 4.28 -11.11 7.13
C GLU A 51 4.62 -10.66 8.54
N GLY A 52 5.92 -10.54 8.87
CA GLY A 52 6.37 -10.02 10.16
C GLY A 52 5.91 -8.59 10.40
N LYS A 53 6.07 -7.71 9.40
CA LYS A 53 5.66 -6.30 9.48
C LYS A 53 4.15 -6.12 9.57
N ALA A 54 3.38 -6.87 8.78
CA ALA A 54 1.91 -6.86 8.86
C ALA A 54 1.41 -7.33 10.23
N ARG A 55 2.04 -8.38 10.79
CA ARG A 55 1.73 -8.87 12.14
C ARG A 55 2.05 -7.82 13.19
N GLN A 56 3.19 -7.13 13.08
CA GLN A 56 3.57 -6.05 14.00
C GLN A 56 2.50 -4.94 14.01
N LEU A 57 2.03 -4.51 12.84
CA LEU A 57 0.94 -3.53 12.73
C LEU A 57 -0.37 -4.04 13.34
N TRP A 58 -0.72 -5.29 13.09
CA TRP A 58 -1.93 -5.89 13.64
C TRP A 58 -1.89 -6.01 15.17
N ILE A 59 -0.74 -6.36 15.76
CA ILE A 59 -0.58 -6.46 17.23
C ILE A 59 -0.66 -5.08 17.88
N SER A 60 -0.14 -4.03 17.24
CA SER A 60 -0.28 -2.66 17.76
C SER A 60 -1.78 -2.37 17.92
N ASN A 61 -2.22 -2.07 19.14
CA ASN A 61 -3.66 -2.07 19.45
C ASN A 61 -4.44 -0.92 18.77
N LYS A 62 -3.74 -0.06 18.02
CA LYS A 62 -4.27 1.15 17.38
C LYS A 62 -3.76 1.43 15.97
N CYS A 63 -2.85 0.62 15.42
CA CYS A 63 -2.18 0.91 14.15
C CYS A 63 -1.67 2.36 14.12
N GLU A 64 -0.92 2.77 15.13
CA GLU A 64 -0.47 4.17 15.24
C GLU A 64 0.36 4.56 14.04
N TYR A 65 0.19 5.81 13.57
CA TYR A 65 0.92 6.33 12.42
C TYR A 65 2.44 6.18 12.59
N SER A 66 2.98 6.42 13.78
CA SER A 66 4.40 6.24 14.09
C SER A 66 4.92 4.83 13.81
N THR A 67 4.10 3.81 14.12
CA THR A 67 4.45 2.40 13.84
C THR A 67 4.40 2.13 12.34
N PHE A 68 3.38 2.65 11.66
CA PHE A 68 3.25 2.54 10.21
C PHE A 68 4.43 3.23 9.49
N ASP A 69 4.73 4.47 9.86
CA ASP A 69 5.82 5.27 9.30
C ASP A 69 7.18 4.58 9.44
N SER A 70 7.50 4.05 10.64
CA SER A 70 8.74 3.28 10.85
C SER A 70 8.83 2.09 9.89
N ILE A 71 7.75 1.32 9.74
CA ILE A 71 7.73 0.14 8.86
C ILE A 71 7.81 0.56 7.39
N ALA A 72 7.11 1.62 7.00
CA ALA A 72 7.11 2.13 5.64
C ALA A 72 8.50 2.64 5.23
N LYS A 73 9.22 3.31 6.13
CA LYS A 73 10.63 3.71 5.94
C LYS A 73 11.57 2.54 5.79
N GLU A 74 11.34 1.43 6.49
CA GLU A 74 12.14 0.22 6.29
C GLU A 74 11.88 -0.46 4.92
N LEU A 75 10.65 -0.37 4.39
CA LEU A 75 10.29 -0.95 3.09
C LEU A 75 10.76 -0.11 1.91
N ILE A 76 10.74 1.22 2.06
CA ILE A 76 11.34 2.15 1.11
C ILE A 76 12.79 2.37 1.54
N LEU A 77 13.62 1.39 1.17
CA LEU A 77 15.09 1.48 1.27
C LEU A 77 15.62 2.75 0.58
N ASP A 78 16.93 3.05 0.69
CA ASP A 78 17.54 4.34 0.30
C ASP A 78 17.19 4.87 -1.12
N GLU A 79 16.75 4.00 -2.02
CA GLU A 79 16.24 4.32 -3.36
C GLU A 79 14.70 4.28 -3.42
N ILE A 80 14.08 5.13 -4.24
CA ILE A 80 12.62 5.09 -4.48
C ILE A 80 12.37 4.52 -5.87
N SER A 81 11.55 3.46 -5.93
CA SER A 81 11.17 2.79 -7.17
C SER A 81 9.72 2.31 -7.11
N TRP A 82 9.14 2.03 -8.28
CA TRP A 82 7.79 1.48 -8.39
C TRP A 82 7.63 0.16 -7.62
N ILE A 83 8.66 -0.68 -7.56
CA ILE A 83 8.60 -1.95 -6.83
C ILE A 83 8.52 -1.72 -5.31
N GLN A 84 9.26 -0.75 -4.75
CA GLN A 84 9.15 -0.42 -3.32
C GLN A 84 7.82 0.26 -2.98
N ILE A 85 7.31 1.12 -3.88
CA ILE A 85 5.96 1.66 -3.75
C ILE A 85 4.94 0.52 -3.72
N CYS A 86 5.04 -0.46 -4.62
CA CYS A 86 4.22 -1.67 -4.58
C CYS A 86 4.39 -2.46 -3.27
N GLY A 87 5.59 -2.47 -2.69
CA GLY A 87 5.86 -3.04 -1.36
C GLY A 87 5.01 -2.41 -0.25
N LEU A 88 4.77 -1.09 -0.29
CA LEU A 88 3.87 -0.43 0.66
C LEU A 88 2.42 -0.89 0.51
N PHE A 89 1.93 -1.08 -0.71
CA PHE A 89 0.59 -1.62 -0.93
C PHE A 89 0.52 -3.13 -0.59
N ALA A 90 1.59 -3.87 -0.82
CA ALA A 90 1.70 -5.26 -0.42
C ALA A 90 1.64 -5.44 1.10
N LEU A 91 2.19 -4.50 1.87
CA LEU A 91 2.00 -4.46 3.32
C LEU A 91 0.52 -4.33 3.70
N LEU A 92 -0.24 -3.44 3.03
CA LEU A 92 -1.67 -3.29 3.25
C LEU A 92 -2.44 -4.56 2.89
N ASP A 93 -2.09 -5.20 1.77
CA ASP A 93 -2.68 -6.46 1.34
C ASP A 93 -2.46 -7.57 2.37
N ARG A 94 -1.23 -7.73 2.88
CA ARG A 94 -0.93 -8.71 3.93
C ARG A 94 -1.60 -8.38 5.25
N LEU A 95 -1.61 -7.12 5.66
CA LEU A 95 -2.32 -6.68 6.88
C LEU A 95 -3.83 -6.94 6.77
N ALA A 96 -4.44 -6.67 5.62
CA ALA A 96 -5.84 -6.96 5.37
C ALA A 96 -6.13 -8.46 5.40
N ALA A 97 -5.21 -9.30 4.89
CA ALA A 97 -5.32 -10.76 5.01
C ALA A 97 -5.32 -11.21 6.48
N PHE A 98 -4.38 -10.70 7.30
CA PHE A 98 -4.37 -10.96 8.75
C PHE A 98 -5.67 -10.50 9.42
N CYS A 99 -6.15 -9.29 9.10
CA CYS A 99 -7.38 -8.75 9.67
C CYS A 99 -8.62 -9.56 9.25
N LYS A 100 -8.61 -10.15 8.05
CA LYS A 100 -9.69 -11.05 7.60
C LYS A 100 -9.69 -12.36 8.38
N MET A 101 -8.51 -12.92 8.66
CA MET A 101 -8.37 -14.19 9.37
C MET A 101 -8.65 -14.06 10.87
N PHE A 102 -8.17 -12.99 11.50
CA PHE A 102 -8.19 -12.83 12.96
C PHE A 102 -9.11 -11.70 13.46
N GLY A 103 -9.89 -11.10 12.56
CA GLY A 103 -10.73 -9.93 12.85
C GLY A 103 -9.94 -8.61 12.94
N ARG A 104 -10.65 -7.53 13.29
CA ARG A 104 -10.13 -6.14 13.36
C ARG A 104 -9.84 -5.49 12.00
N SER A 105 -10.75 -5.65 11.04
CA SER A 105 -10.67 -5.01 9.70
C SER A 105 -10.43 -3.50 9.72
N TYR A 106 -10.84 -2.80 10.79
CA TYR A 106 -10.58 -1.37 10.97
C TYR A 106 -9.08 -1.03 10.97
N ILE A 107 -8.19 -1.93 11.41
CA ILE A 107 -6.74 -1.71 11.41
C ILE A 107 -6.22 -1.56 9.98
N ALA A 108 -6.62 -2.46 9.08
CA ALA A 108 -6.21 -2.37 7.68
C ALA A 108 -6.74 -1.09 7.03
N LYS A 109 -7.96 -0.65 7.40
CA LYS A 109 -8.52 0.61 6.91
C LYS A 109 -7.76 1.83 7.45
N LEU A 110 -7.33 1.82 8.71
CA LEU A 110 -6.47 2.87 9.28
C LEU A 110 -5.11 2.90 8.58
N ALA A 111 -4.49 1.74 8.36
CA ALA A 111 -3.21 1.64 7.64
C ALA A 111 -3.30 2.22 6.21
N ALA A 112 -4.43 2.06 5.51
CA ALA A 112 -4.64 2.67 4.20
C ALA A 112 -4.62 4.22 4.27
N VAL A 113 -5.17 4.81 5.33
CA VAL A 113 -5.10 6.26 5.58
C VAL A 113 -3.67 6.69 5.95
N HIS A 114 -2.95 5.85 6.69
CA HIS A 114 -1.55 6.11 7.01
C HIS A 114 -0.64 6.06 5.78
N LEU A 115 -0.92 5.21 4.80
CA LEU A 115 -0.17 5.17 3.55
C LEU A 115 -0.26 6.49 2.78
N SER A 116 -1.45 7.06 2.64
CA SER A 116 -1.63 8.33 1.94
C SER A 116 -0.97 9.50 2.68
N THR A 117 -1.02 9.47 4.01
CA THR A 117 -0.31 10.43 4.87
C THR A 117 1.21 10.30 4.73
N PHE A 118 1.72 9.08 4.73
CA PHE A 118 3.15 8.80 4.57
C PHE A 118 3.69 9.30 3.23
N ILE A 119 2.96 9.07 2.14
CA ILE A 119 3.34 9.58 0.81
C ILE A 119 3.32 11.11 0.79
N LEU A 120 2.34 11.75 1.42
CA LEU A 120 2.28 13.21 1.52
C LEU A 120 3.47 13.80 2.31
N ASP A 121 3.84 13.17 3.43
CA ASP A 121 4.92 13.63 4.29
C ASP A 121 6.32 13.40 3.66
N ASN A 122 6.42 12.49 2.68
CA ASN A 122 7.68 12.12 2.05
C ASN A 122 7.85 12.81 0.69
N LYS A 123 8.51 13.98 0.69
CA LYS A 123 8.75 14.79 -0.52
C LYS A 123 9.40 14.01 -1.66
N ARG A 124 10.37 13.14 -1.37
CA ARG A 124 11.06 12.35 -2.39
C ARG A 124 10.10 11.39 -3.12
N LEU A 125 9.08 10.87 -2.43
CA LEU A 125 8.05 10.03 -3.07
C LEU A 125 7.14 10.87 -3.97
N ILE A 126 6.78 12.07 -3.53
CA ILE A 126 5.98 12.99 -4.34
C ILE A 126 6.74 13.38 -5.60
N GLU A 127 8.00 13.81 -5.47
CA GLU A 127 8.88 14.16 -6.58
C GLU A 127 9.00 13.00 -7.58
N PHE A 128 9.29 11.79 -7.08
CA PHE A 128 9.34 10.59 -7.93
C PHE A 128 8.04 10.35 -8.69
N LEU A 129 6.89 10.46 -8.00
CA LEU A 129 5.58 10.27 -8.63
C LEU A 129 5.30 11.36 -9.67
N GLU A 130 5.66 12.61 -9.42
CA GLU A 130 5.48 13.73 -10.36
C GLU A 130 6.37 13.58 -11.60
N GLU A 131 7.66 13.28 -11.41
CA GLU A 131 8.62 13.04 -12.50
C GLU A 131 8.22 11.86 -13.40
N ASN A 132 7.54 10.88 -12.82
CA ASN A 132 7.01 9.73 -13.53
C ASN A 132 5.55 9.90 -13.99
N GLY A 133 4.98 11.10 -14.02
CA GLY A 133 3.63 11.33 -14.58
C GLY A 133 2.47 10.78 -13.74
N GLY A 134 2.70 10.63 -12.43
CA GLY A 134 1.73 10.14 -11.45
C GLY A 134 1.53 8.63 -11.52
N TRP A 135 0.38 8.17 -11.03
CA TRP A 135 0.07 6.74 -10.95
C TRP A 135 -0.20 6.07 -12.31
N VAL A 136 -0.43 6.85 -13.37
CA VAL A 136 -0.77 6.33 -14.70
C VAL A 136 0.38 5.52 -15.30
N ASN A 137 1.62 5.94 -15.05
CA ASN A 137 2.81 5.31 -15.63
C ASN A 137 3.38 4.19 -14.75
N ILE A 138 2.60 3.66 -13.79
CA ILE A 138 3.03 2.53 -12.97
C ILE A 138 3.33 1.33 -13.89
N PHE A 139 4.62 1.03 -14.05
CA PHE A 139 5.14 0.02 -14.99
C PHE A 139 4.88 0.29 -16.48
N GLU A 140 4.66 1.54 -16.90
CA GLU A 140 4.85 1.92 -18.31
C GLU A 140 6.34 2.20 -18.56
N LYS A 141 7.13 1.13 -18.62
CA LYS A 141 8.44 1.04 -19.28
C LYS A 141 8.97 -0.39 -19.19
#